data_AF-A0A0S7C360-F1
#
_entry.id   AF-A0A0S7C360-F1
#
_cell.length_a   1.000
_cell.length_b   1.000
_cell.length_c   1.000
_cell.angle_alpha   90.00
_cell.angle_beta   90.00
_cell.angle_gamma   90.00
#
_symmetry.space_group_name_H-M   'P 1'
#
loop_
_entity.id
_entity.type
_entity.pdbx_description
1 polymer ?
#
loop_
_entity_poly.entity_id
_entity_poly.type
_entity_poly.pdbx_seq_one_letter_code
_entity_poly.pdbx_strand_id
1 'polypeptide(L)'
;MDLFKLYFDENFNLIVQISIWLVVFVIVILLVYFLVIKKIYRYNLVKLDIKLGNVGSAEFRPNKTDLQIAHKIWTELITRKAAIPIDKENDIIEEIYDSWYALFQKVREFISEIPAELIRKNKSTKEIVRIATQTLNEGLRPHLTMWQARFRTWSSSKKDKMMDMTPQEFQKDYPQYKDLIDDLMKVNAQLMQYAQELKKIIDK
;
A
#
# COMPACT_ATOMS: atom_id res chain seq x y z
N MET A 1 -6.45 51.96 -23.43
CA MET A 1 -5.35 51.31 -24.17
C MET A 1 -5.98 50.23 -25.01
N ASP A 2 -5.90 50.33 -26.33
CA ASP A 2 -6.47 49.33 -27.23
C ASP A 2 -5.71 48.01 -27.05
N LEU A 3 -6.42 46.94 -26.71
CA LEU A 3 -5.82 45.63 -26.39
C LEU A 3 -5.39 44.88 -27.65
N PHE A 4 -6.12 45.07 -28.75
CA PHE A 4 -5.71 44.65 -30.08
C PHE A 4 -6.30 45.60 -31.15
N LYS A 5 -5.61 45.75 -32.28
CA LYS A 5 -6.14 46.37 -33.51
C LYS A 5 -5.93 45.44 -34.69
N LEU A 6 -6.93 45.43 -35.58
CA LEU A 6 -6.98 44.62 -36.78
C LEU A 6 -7.27 45.56 -37.95
N TYR A 7 -6.36 45.62 -38.93
CA TYR A 7 -6.53 46.42 -40.13
C TYR A 7 -5.85 45.75 -41.33
N PHE A 8 -6.34 46.08 -42.53
CA PHE A 8 -5.78 45.62 -43.79
C PHE A 8 -4.76 46.64 -44.32
N ASP A 9 -3.60 46.16 -44.75
CA ASP A 9 -2.61 46.93 -45.51
C ASP A 9 -3.07 47.13 -46.97
N GLU A 10 -2.45 48.08 -47.68
CA GLU A 10 -2.70 48.38 -49.10
C GLU A 10 -2.49 47.16 -50.02
N ASN A 11 -1.70 46.18 -49.56
CA ASN A 11 -1.48 44.89 -50.23
C ASN A 11 -2.46 43.78 -49.81
N PHE A 12 -3.58 44.10 -49.14
CA PHE A 12 -4.52 43.14 -48.53
C PHE A 12 -3.90 42.25 -47.42
N ASN A 13 -2.79 42.67 -46.80
CA ASN A 13 -2.22 41.94 -45.65
C ASN A 13 -3.01 42.23 -44.37
N LEU A 14 -3.32 41.20 -43.58
CA LEU A 14 -3.96 41.36 -42.28
C LEU A 14 -2.92 41.68 -41.20
N ILE A 15 -2.92 42.91 -40.68
CA ILE A 15 -2.00 43.32 -39.61
C ILE A 15 -2.73 43.30 -38.27
N VAL A 16 -2.17 42.54 -37.33
CA VAL A 16 -2.68 42.43 -35.95
C VAL A 16 -1.70 43.13 -35.02
N GLN A 17 -2.09 44.29 -34.48
CA GLN A 17 -1.32 44.97 -33.43
C GLN A 17 -1.82 44.50 -32.07
N ILE A 18 -0.93 43.93 -31.26
CA ILE A 18 -1.25 43.41 -29.93
C ILE A 18 -0.50 44.25 -28.89
N SER A 19 -1.19 44.61 -27.81
CA SER A 19 -0.54 45.24 -26.66
C SER A 19 0.49 44.30 -26.03
N ILE A 20 1.70 44.80 -25.79
CA ILE A 20 2.76 44.01 -25.14
C ILE A 20 2.34 43.47 -23.76
N TRP A 21 1.48 44.21 -23.05
CA TRP A 21 0.93 43.78 -21.76
C TRP A 21 0.04 42.54 -21.88
N LEU A 22 -0.71 42.41 -22.97
CA LEU A 22 -1.54 41.23 -23.24
C LEU A 22 -0.66 40.02 -23.54
N VAL A 23 0.43 40.20 -24.28
CA VAL A 23 1.43 39.15 -24.53
C VAL A 23 2.07 38.67 -23.22
N VAL A 24 2.51 39.60 -22.37
CA VAL A 24 3.09 39.28 -21.05
C VAL A 24 2.09 38.52 -20.18
N PHE A 25 0.83 38.96 -20.13
CA PHE A 25 -0.23 38.30 -19.36
C PHE A 25 -0.46 36.85 -19.80
N VAL A 26 -0.53 36.60 -21.11
CA VAL A 26 -0.66 35.24 -21.66
C VAL A 26 0.55 34.38 -21.32
N ILE A 27 1.77 34.93 -21.40
CA ILE A 27 2.99 34.20 -21.03
C ILE A 27 2.97 33.81 -19.54
N VAL A 28 2.53 34.71 -18.65
CA VAL A 28 2.40 34.40 -17.21
C VAL A 28 1.37 33.30 -16.98
N ILE A 29 0.22 33.33 -17.65
CA ILE A 29 -0.79 32.25 -17.55
C ILE A 29 -0.20 30.91 -18.01
N LEU A 30 0.50 30.88 -19.14
CA LEU A 30 1.14 29.67 -19.66
C LEU A 30 2.22 29.14 -18.71
N LEU A 31 3.03 30.02 -18.12
CA LEU A 31 4.02 29.65 -17.10
C LEU A 31 3.36 29.06 -15.85
N VAL A 32 2.32 29.70 -15.31
CA VAL A 32 1.60 29.20 -14.14
C VAL A 32 0.95 27.85 -14.45
N TYR A 33 0.30 27.72 -15.60
CA TYR A 33 -0.29 26.48 -16.08
C TYR A 33 0.75 25.35 -16.19
N PHE A 34 1.90 25.64 -16.80
CA PHE A 34 3.00 24.69 -16.92
C PHE A 34 3.55 24.25 -15.55
N LEU A 35 3.73 25.18 -14.60
CA LEU A 35 4.18 24.87 -13.24
C LEU A 35 3.16 24.01 -12.48
N VAL A 36 1.87 24.27 -12.62
CA VAL A 36 0.80 23.49 -11.98
C VAL A 36 0.75 22.08 -12.56
N ILE A 37 0.82 21.92 -13.88
CA ILE A 37 0.85 20.60 -14.53
C ILE A 37 2.07 19.81 -14.10
N LYS A 38 3.26 20.42 -14.14
CA LYS A 38 4.50 19.75 -13.72
C LYS A 38 4.42 19.26 -12.27
N LYS A 39 3.72 20.00 -11.39
CA LYS A 39 3.49 19.59 -10.00
C LYS A 39 2.51 18.43 -9.88
N ILE A 40 1.39 18.45 -10.63
CA ILE A 40 0.36 17.40 -10.59
C ILE A 40 0.87 16.08 -11.16
N TYR A 41 1.61 16.13 -12.28
CA TYR A 41 2.15 14.96 -12.97
C TYR A 41 3.57 14.59 -12.51
N ARG A 42 4.00 15.11 -11.35
CA ARG A 42 5.31 14.77 -10.77
C ARG A 42 5.45 13.27 -10.48
N TYR A 43 4.35 12.61 -10.15
CA TYR A 43 4.31 11.18 -9.84
C TYR A 43 3.41 10.44 -10.83
N ASN A 44 3.85 9.24 -11.20
CA ASN A 44 3.16 8.39 -12.14
C ASN A 44 1.87 7.82 -11.55
N LEU A 45 0.91 7.54 -12.42
CA LEU A 45 -0.31 6.84 -12.03
C LEU A 45 0.02 5.38 -11.71
N VAL A 46 -0.33 4.94 -10.51
CA VAL A 46 -0.12 3.56 -10.06
C VAL A 46 -1.47 2.85 -10.03
N LYS A 47 -1.50 1.66 -10.60
CA LYS A 47 -2.63 0.73 -10.57
C LYS A 47 -2.23 -0.48 -9.74
N LEU A 48 -3.02 -0.76 -8.73
CA LEU A 48 -2.84 -1.86 -7.79
C LEU A 48 -4.02 -2.81 -7.91
N ASP A 49 -3.76 -4.10 -7.74
CA ASP A 49 -4.79 -5.12 -7.59
C ASP A 49 -4.46 -5.96 -6.36
N ILE A 50 -5.16 -5.73 -5.23
CA ILE A 50 -4.81 -6.33 -3.94
C ILE A 50 -5.88 -7.33 -3.54
N LYS A 51 -5.49 -8.62 -3.47
CA LYS A 51 -6.40 -9.72 -3.11
C LYS A 51 -6.59 -9.85 -1.61
N LEU A 52 -5.58 -9.47 -0.82
CA LEU A 52 -5.59 -9.57 0.62
C LEU A 52 -6.73 -8.72 1.21
N GLY A 53 -7.57 -9.32 2.04
CA GLY A 53 -8.71 -8.64 2.67
C GLY A 53 -9.73 -8.07 1.69
N ASN A 54 -9.82 -8.61 0.46
CA ASN A 54 -10.74 -8.13 -0.59
C ASN A 54 -10.64 -6.62 -0.85
N VAL A 55 -9.44 -6.05 -0.73
CA VAL A 55 -9.18 -4.63 -1.01
C VAL A 55 -9.55 -4.25 -2.45
N GLY A 56 -9.29 -5.16 -3.39
CA GLY A 56 -9.60 -5.00 -4.81
C GLY A 56 -8.62 -4.08 -5.53
N SER A 57 -9.09 -3.50 -6.63
CA SER A 57 -8.28 -2.60 -7.46
C SER A 57 -8.27 -1.17 -6.91
N ALA A 58 -7.09 -0.54 -6.90
CA ALA A 58 -6.94 0.88 -6.55
C ALA A 58 -6.07 1.60 -7.58
N GLU A 59 -6.44 2.84 -7.93
CA GLU A 59 -5.71 3.65 -8.89
C GLU A 59 -5.53 5.08 -8.38
N PHE A 60 -4.28 5.51 -8.20
CA PHE A 60 -3.97 6.86 -7.72
C PHE A 60 -2.53 7.28 -8.08
N ARG A 61 -2.26 8.59 -8.02
CA ARG A 61 -0.90 9.15 -8.11
C ARG A 61 -0.36 9.32 -6.68
N PRO A 62 0.65 8.55 -6.26
CA PRO A 62 1.20 8.67 -4.91
C PRO A 62 1.90 10.01 -4.74
N ASN A 63 1.92 10.51 -3.50
CA ASN A 63 2.77 11.63 -3.11
C ASN A 63 3.98 11.12 -2.27
N LYS A 64 4.83 12.04 -1.81
CA LYS A 64 6.03 11.65 -1.03
C LYS A 64 5.71 10.88 0.25
N THR A 65 4.65 11.26 0.97
CA THR A 65 4.20 10.59 2.19
C THR A 65 3.72 9.18 1.88
N ASP A 66 2.98 9.02 0.78
CA ASP A 66 2.47 7.74 0.29
C ASP A 66 3.61 6.75 0.01
N LEU A 67 4.66 7.21 -0.70
CA LEU A 67 5.86 6.43 -0.98
C LEU A 67 6.56 5.96 0.30
N GLN A 68 6.68 6.84 1.29
CA GLN A 68 7.33 6.52 2.56
C GLN A 68 6.55 5.47 3.35
N ILE A 69 5.21 5.58 3.40
CA ILE A 69 4.36 4.61 4.08
C ILE A 69 4.42 3.26 3.35
N ALA A 70 4.29 3.26 2.02
CA ALA A 70 4.38 2.04 1.21
C ALA A 70 5.73 1.35 1.41
N HIS A 71 6.84 2.11 1.41
CA HIS A 71 8.18 1.58 1.66
C HIS A 71 8.33 0.98 3.06
N LYS A 72 7.84 1.65 4.10
CA LYS A 72 7.87 1.13 5.48
C LYS A 72 7.11 -0.20 5.59
N ILE A 73 5.87 -0.27 5.07
CA ILE A 73 5.05 -1.48 5.10
C ILE A 73 5.69 -2.60 4.27
N TRP A 74 6.15 -2.28 3.06
CA TRP A 74 6.82 -3.22 2.18
C TRP A 74 8.05 -3.85 2.84
N THR A 75 8.89 -3.03 3.50
CA THR A 75 10.07 -3.49 4.23
C THR A 75 9.70 -4.51 5.30
N GLU A 76 8.69 -4.21 6.14
CA GLU A 76 8.21 -5.15 7.17
C GLU A 76 7.66 -6.44 6.57
N LEU A 77 7.00 -6.39 5.42
CA LEU A 77 6.48 -7.59 4.76
C LEU A 77 7.60 -8.52 4.28
N ILE A 78 8.57 -7.98 3.53
CA ILE A 78 9.60 -8.78 2.85
C ILE A 78 10.71 -9.29 3.79
N THR A 79 10.83 -8.71 4.98
CA THR A 79 11.85 -9.08 5.98
C THR A 79 11.31 -10.02 7.05
N ARG A 80 10.02 -10.35 7.03
CA ARG A 80 9.34 -11.20 8.00
C ARG A 80 8.81 -12.48 7.36
N LYS A 81 8.44 -13.45 8.19
CA LYS A 81 7.67 -14.65 7.79
C LYS A 81 6.21 -14.32 7.41
N ALA A 82 5.97 -13.10 6.91
CA ALA A 82 4.70 -12.63 6.36
C ALA A 82 4.68 -12.74 4.83
N ALA A 83 5.68 -12.16 4.14
CA ALA A 83 5.82 -12.25 2.68
C ALA A 83 7.02 -13.10 2.23
N ILE A 84 7.62 -13.86 3.15
CA ILE A 84 8.51 -14.98 2.82
C ILE A 84 7.64 -16.25 2.72
N PRO A 85 7.82 -17.11 1.70
CA PRO A 85 7.09 -18.37 1.60
C PRO A 85 7.23 -19.20 2.88
N ILE A 86 6.10 -19.70 3.37
CA ILE A 86 6.07 -20.62 4.51
C ILE A 86 6.52 -22.01 4.04
N ASP A 87 7.48 -22.57 4.76
CA ASP A 87 7.90 -23.96 4.65
C ASP A 87 7.13 -24.81 5.66
N LYS A 88 6.19 -25.64 5.18
CA LYS A 88 5.36 -26.49 6.04
C LYS A 88 6.15 -27.48 6.88
N GLU A 89 7.31 -27.89 6.40
CA GLU A 89 8.11 -28.93 7.06
C GLU A 89 9.00 -28.33 8.14
N ASN A 90 9.49 -27.10 7.93
CA ASN A 90 10.50 -26.49 8.81
C ASN A 90 9.96 -25.35 9.68
N ASP A 91 8.96 -24.58 9.22
CA ASP A 91 8.46 -23.43 9.96
C ASP A 91 7.52 -23.84 11.11
N ILE A 92 7.63 -23.11 12.21
CA ILE A 92 6.83 -23.29 13.42
C ILE A 92 5.67 -22.29 13.40
N ILE A 93 4.44 -22.79 13.56
CA ILE A 93 3.22 -21.98 13.52
C ILE A 93 3.24 -20.83 14.55
N GLU A 94 3.72 -21.09 15.77
CA GLU A 94 3.82 -20.05 16.81
C GLU A 94 4.74 -18.89 16.41
N GLU A 95 5.90 -19.19 15.83
CA GLU A 95 6.87 -18.19 15.33
C GLU A 95 6.29 -17.38 14.16
N ILE A 96 5.55 -18.03 13.26
CA ILE A 96 4.84 -17.34 12.17
C ILE A 96 3.82 -16.36 12.76
N TYR A 97 3.04 -16.78 13.76
CA TYR A 97 2.06 -15.91 14.42
C TYR A 97 2.71 -14.74 15.15
N ASP A 98 3.85 -14.93 15.81
CA ASP A 98 4.59 -13.82 16.41
C ASP A 98 5.08 -12.83 15.35
N SER A 99 5.57 -13.33 14.21
CA SER A 99 5.96 -12.51 13.07
C SER A 99 4.78 -11.70 12.49
N TRP A 100 3.61 -12.34 12.34
CA TRP A 100 2.40 -11.71 11.79
C TRP A 100 1.79 -10.70 12.77
N TYR A 101 1.79 -11.00 14.06
CA TYR A 101 1.32 -10.08 15.09
C TYR A 101 2.24 -8.84 15.17
N ALA A 102 3.55 -9.02 15.11
CA ALA A 102 4.50 -7.90 15.06
C ALA A 102 4.31 -7.03 13.81
N LEU A 103 4.08 -7.65 12.64
CA LEU A 103 3.72 -6.92 11.42
C LEU A 103 2.43 -6.10 11.63
N PHE A 104 1.39 -6.73 12.21
CA PHE A 104 0.11 -6.05 12.49
C PHE A 104 0.34 -4.78 13.32
N GLN A 105 1.14 -4.88 14.38
CA GLN A 105 1.46 -3.75 15.25
C GLN A 105 2.23 -2.65 14.50
N LYS A 106 3.25 -3.00 13.73
CA LYS A 106 4.05 -2.03 12.97
C LYS A 106 3.26 -1.30 11.89
N VAL A 107 2.45 -2.00 11.12
CA VAL A 107 1.62 -1.35 10.11
C VAL A 107 0.60 -0.44 10.78
N ARG A 108 0.00 -0.84 11.91
CA ARG A 108 -0.90 0.01 12.70
C ARG A 108 -0.20 1.26 13.23
N GLU A 109 1.04 1.14 13.71
CA GLU A 109 1.87 2.26 14.14
C GLU A 109 2.08 3.24 12.97
N PHE A 110 2.54 2.76 11.81
CA PHE A 110 2.79 3.59 10.64
C PHE A 110 1.56 4.37 10.16
N ILE A 111 0.37 3.74 10.15
CA ILE A 111 -0.85 4.45 9.75
C ILE A 111 -1.32 5.45 10.82
N SER A 112 -1.03 5.21 12.09
CA SER A 112 -1.42 6.10 13.20
C SER A 112 -0.54 7.34 13.32
N GLU A 113 0.72 7.26 12.86
CA GLU A 113 1.66 8.38 12.82
C GLU A 113 1.27 9.44 11.77
N ILE A 114 0.38 9.11 10.82
CA ILE A 114 0.00 10.00 9.73
C ILE A 114 -0.90 11.11 10.29
N PRO A 115 -0.53 12.40 10.14
CA PRO A 115 -1.38 13.50 10.55
C PRO A 115 -2.75 13.45 9.86
N ALA A 116 -3.82 13.59 10.65
CA ALA A 116 -5.19 13.56 10.14
C ALA A 116 -5.45 14.61 9.04
N GLU A 117 -4.74 15.73 9.07
CA GLU A 117 -4.78 16.76 8.05
C GLU A 117 -4.34 16.25 6.66
N LEU A 118 -3.29 15.42 6.60
CA LEU A 118 -2.82 14.84 5.34
C LEU A 118 -3.84 13.87 4.75
N ILE A 119 -4.53 13.10 5.62
CA ILE A 119 -5.61 12.20 5.20
C ILE A 119 -6.80 12.99 4.63
N ARG A 120 -7.12 14.15 5.19
CA ARG A 120 -8.19 15.04 4.69
C ARG A 120 -7.83 15.72 3.37
N LYS A 121 -6.58 16.19 3.24
CA LYS A 121 -6.12 16.97 2.08
C LYS A 121 -5.74 16.10 0.87
N ASN A 122 -5.18 14.92 1.09
CA ASN A 122 -4.62 14.08 0.03
C ASN A 122 -5.45 12.81 -0.17
N LYS A 123 -6.14 12.72 -1.32
CA LYS A 123 -6.92 11.53 -1.69
C LYS A 123 -6.07 10.25 -1.75
N SER A 124 -4.84 10.34 -2.27
CA SER A 124 -3.91 9.21 -2.36
C SER A 124 -3.47 8.69 -0.99
N THR A 125 -3.21 9.58 -0.03
CA THR A 125 -2.88 9.20 1.36
C THR A 125 -4.05 8.54 2.05
N LYS A 126 -5.27 9.07 1.87
CA LYS A 126 -6.48 8.41 2.36
C LYS A 126 -6.62 6.99 1.78
N GLU A 127 -6.28 6.82 0.50
CA GLU A 127 -6.36 5.53 -0.17
C GLU A 127 -5.34 4.52 0.36
N ILE A 128 -4.07 4.92 0.57
CA ILE A 128 -3.06 4.04 1.20
C ILE A 128 -3.47 3.65 2.62
N VAL A 129 -3.99 4.59 3.40
CA VAL A 129 -4.47 4.29 4.77
C VAL A 129 -5.65 3.31 4.73
N ARG A 130 -6.58 3.47 3.79
CA ARG A 130 -7.69 2.54 3.58
C ARG A 130 -7.18 1.14 3.25
N ILE A 131 -6.28 1.02 2.27
CA ILE A 131 -5.67 -0.24 1.82
C ILE A 131 -4.97 -0.95 3.00
N ALA A 132 -4.11 -0.24 3.74
CA ALA A 132 -3.40 -0.80 4.88
C ALA A 132 -4.35 -1.23 6.01
N THR A 133 -5.34 -0.41 6.33
CA THR A 133 -6.33 -0.72 7.38
C THR A 133 -7.17 -1.94 7.02
N GLN A 134 -7.63 -2.03 5.77
CA GLN A 134 -8.43 -3.15 5.27
C GLN A 134 -7.59 -4.43 5.20
N THR A 135 -6.34 -4.33 4.73
CA THR A 135 -5.38 -5.45 4.76
C THR A 135 -5.21 -6.02 6.18
N LEU A 136 -5.09 -5.14 7.18
CA LEU A 136 -4.98 -5.57 8.57
C LEU A 136 -6.29 -6.20 9.09
N ASN A 137 -7.42 -5.52 8.93
CA ASN A 137 -8.67 -5.92 9.58
C ASN A 137 -9.45 -7.03 8.85
N GLU A 138 -9.36 -7.09 7.52
CA GLU A 138 -10.10 -8.04 6.69
C GLU A 138 -9.17 -9.10 6.08
N GLY A 139 -7.88 -8.80 5.93
CA GLY A 139 -6.90 -9.76 5.44
C GLY A 139 -6.30 -10.60 6.58
N LEU A 140 -5.58 -9.94 7.49
CA LEU A 140 -4.75 -10.63 8.49
C LEU A 140 -5.52 -11.03 9.76
N ARG A 141 -6.34 -10.11 10.29
CA ARG A 141 -7.07 -10.29 11.56
C ARG A 141 -7.99 -11.52 11.57
N PRO A 142 -8.79 -11.83 10.53
CA PRO A 142 -9.70 -12.97 10.59
C PRO A 142 -8.97 -14.30 10.84
N HIS A 143 -7.83 -14.49 10.19
CA HIS A 143 -6.98 -15.66 10.39
C HIS A 143 -6.41 -15.72 11.82
N LEU A 144 -5.78 -14.63 12.28
CA LEU A 144 -5.21 -14.56 13.63
C LEU A 144 -6.28 -14.79 14.71
N THR A 145 -7.46 -14.18 14.58
CA THR A 145 -8.56 -14.36 15.53
C THR A 145 -9.11 -15.79 15.52
N MET A 146 -9.20 -16.43 14.35
CA MET A 146 -9.71 -17.79 14.23
C MET A 146 -8.72 -18.82 14.82
N TRP A 147 -7.43 -18.71 14.47
CA TRP A 147 -6.48 -19.80 14.68
C TRP A 147 -5.45 -19.54 15.78
N GLN A 148 -4.93 -18.32 15.92
CA GLN A 148 -3.79 -18.05 16.80
C GLN A 148 -4.07 -18.42 18.25
N ALA A 149 -5.20 -17.97 18.80
CA ALA A 149 -5.57 -18.25 20.18
C ALA A 149 -5.84 -19.75 20.40
N ARG A 150 -6.57 -20.39 19.46
CA ARG A 150 -6.90 -21.82 19.55
C ARG A 150 -5.64 -22.69 19.53
N PHE A 151 -4.72 -22.40 18.62
CA PHE A 151 -3.46 -23.13 18.51
C PHE A 151 -2.61 -22.95 19.77
N ARG A 152 -2.44 -21.71 20.28
CA ARG A 152 -1.66 -21.44 21.49
C ARG A 152 -2.23 -22.10 22.74
N THR A 153 -3.56 -22.07 22.92
CA THR A 153 -4.22 -22.75 24.05
C THR A 153 -4.02 -24.25 23.97
N TRP A 154 -4.21 -24.84 22.80
CA TRP A 154 -3.98 -26.28 22.60
C TRP A 154 -2.51 -26.66 22.84
N SER A 155 -1.58 -25.94 22.22
CA SER A 155 -0.13 -26.14 22.35
C SER A 155 0.30 -26.07 23.82
N SER A 156 -0.14 -25.03 24.53
CA SER A 156 0.14 -24.85 25.95
C SER A 156 -0.44 -25.97 26.84
N SER A 157 -1.59 -26.54 26.47
CA SER A 157 -2.21 -27.65 27.20
C SER A 157 -1.52 -29.01 26.98
N LYS A 158 -0.61 -29.10 26.01
CA LYS A 158 0.11 -30.31 25.61
C LYS A 158 1.63 -30.18 25.74
N LYS A 159 2.12 -29.19 26.51
CA LYS A 159 3.55 -28.94 26.71
C LYS A 159 4.35 -30.16 27.15
N ASP A 160 3.75 -31.04 27.95
CA ASP A 160 4.43 -32.27 28.41
C ASP A 160 4.81 -33.19 27.24
N LYS A 161 4.06 -33.18 26.12
CA LYS A 161 4.38 -33.95 24.91
C LYS A 161 5.51 -33.33 24.06
N MET A 162 5.85 -32.05 24.25
CA MET A 162 6.93 -31.41 23.50
C MET A 162 8.32 -31.92 23.90
N MET A 163 8.44 -32.66 25.00
CA MET A 163 9.72 -33.24 25.43
C MET A 163 10.13 -34.46 24.59
N ASP A 164 9.18 -35.10 23.90
CA ASP A 164 9.38 -36.37 23.21
C ASP A 164 9.46 -36.25 21.68
N MET A 165 9.25 -35.05 21.11
CA MET A 165 9.21 -34.82 19.66
C MET A 165 9.63 -33.38 19.30
N THR A 166 9.95 -33.16 18.03
CA THR A 166 10.28 -31.81 17.54
C THR A 166 9.05 -30.89 17.52
N PRO A 167 9.22 -29.55 17.58
CA PRO A 167 8.09 -28.61 17.42
C PRO A 167 7.30 -28.80 16.12
N GLN A 168 7.98 -29.20 15.04
CA GLN A 168 7.42 -29.45 13.72
C GLN A 168 6.54 -30.71 13.69
N GLU A 169 6.95 -31.78 14.38
CA GLU A 169 6.12 -32.96 14.57
C GLU A 169 4.94 -32.65 15.50
N PHE A 170 5.22 -31.97 16.61
CA PHE A 170 4.21 -31.59 17.59
C PHE A 170 3.07 -30.79 16.98
N GLN A 171 3.36 -29.75 16.19
CA GLN A 171 2.30 -28.91 15.61
C GLN A 171 1.35 -29.69 14.68
N LYS A 172 1.82 -30.79 14.06
CA LYS A 172 1.01 -31.65 13.18
C LYS A 172 -0.05 -32.45 13.96
N ASP A 173 0.12 -32.63 15.27
CA ASP A 173 -0.86 -33.26 16.16
C ASP A 173 -2.06 -32.35 16.48
N TYR A 174 -2.04 -31.08 16.05
CA TYR A 174 -3.17 -30.18 16.27
C TYR A 174 -4.43 -30.76 15.57
N PRO A 175 -5.57 -30.94 16.27
CA PRO A 175 -6.74 -31.61 15.70
C PRO A 175 -7.27 -30.98 14.40
N GLN A 176 -7.03 -29.68 14.20
CA GLN A 176 -7.42 -28.94 13.00
C GLN A 176 -6.21 -28.46 12.19
N TYR A 177 -5.08 -29.18 12.25
CA TYR A 177 -3.82 -28.79 11.61
C TYR A 177 -3.98 -28.50 10.12
N LYS A 178 -4.68 -29.39 9.39
CA LYS A 178 -4.89 -29.24 7.94
C LYS A 178 -5.62 -27.93 7.60
N ASP A 179 -6.76 -27.68 8.25
CA ASP A 179 -7.55 -26.46 8.01
C ASP A 179 -6.78 -25.19 8.37
N LEU A 180 -6.04 -25.23 9.48
CA LEU A 180 -5.19 -24.13 9.93
C LEU A 180 -4.10 -23.82 8.89
N ILE A 181 -3.34 -24.84 8.47
CA ILE A 181 -2.24 -24.68 7.52
C ILE A 181 -2.73 -24.23 6.15
N ASP A 182 -3.85 -24.76 5.66
CA ASP A 182 -4.39 -24.37 4.37
C ASP A 182 -4.80 -22.89 4.36
N ASP A 183 -5.42 -22.41 5.45
CA ASP A 183 -5.76 -20.99 5.60
C ASP A 183 -4.51 -20.10 5.82
N LEU A 184 -3.53 -20.58 6.60
CA LEU A 184 -2.25 -19.89 6.84
C LEU A 184 -1.50 -19.68 5.52
N MET A 185 -1.39 -20.72 4.69
CA MET A 185 -0.77 -20.63 3.37
C MET A 185 -1.51 -19.66 2.44
N LYS A 186 -2.84 -19.72 2.44
CA LYS A 186 -3.67 -18.82 1.64
C LYS A 186 -3.39 -17.36 1.99
N VAL A 187 -3.35 -17.03 3.28
CA VAL A 187 -3.05 -15.67 3.74
C VAL A 187 -1.60 -15.29 3.44
N ASN A 188 -0.63 -16.19 3.61
CA ASN A 188 0.78 -15.96 3.22
C ASN A 188 0.92 -15.63 1.74
N ALA A 189 0.26 -16.38 0.85
CA ALA A 189 0.27 -16.10 -0.59
C ALA A 189 -0.32 -14.71 -0.90
N GLN A 190 -1.39 -14.31 -0.19
CA GLN A 190 -1.97 -12.98 -0.34
C GLN A 190 -1.05 -11.86 0.21
N LEU A 191 -0.33 -12.10 1.31
CA LEU A 191 0.68 -11.17 1.85
C LEU A 191 1.87 -10.99 0.90
N MET A 192 2.34 -12.08 0.28
CA MET A 192 3.36 -12.03 -0.76
C MET A 192 2.90 -11.19 -1.96
N GLN A 193 1.68 -11.41 -2.42
CA GLN A 193 1.08 -10.65 -3.51
C GLN A 193 0.93 -9.17 -3.14
N TYR A 194 0.47 -8.86 -1.92
CA TYR A 194 0.38 -7.49 -1.43
C TYR A 194 1.74 -6.79 -1.39
N ALA A 195 2.80 -7.49 -0.98
CA ALA A 195 4.16 -6.93 -1.02
C ALA A 195 4.59 -6.58 -2.45
N GLN A 196 4.25 -7.42 -3.45
CA GLN A 196 4.51 -7.11 -4.85
C GLN A 196 3.74 -5.87 -5.34
N GLU A 197 2.48 -5.70 -4.92
CA GLU A 197 1.68 -4.51 -5.26
C GLU A 197 2.25 -3.24 -4.63
N LEU A 198 2.62 -3.27 -3.35
CA LEU A 198 3.27 -2.12 -2.70
C LEU A 198 4.58 -1.74 -3.38
N LYS A 199 5.34 -2.72 -3.87
CA LYS A 199 6.57 -2.46 -4.62
C LYS A 199 6.32 -1.61 -5.87
N LYS A 200 5.17 -1.76 -6.55
CA LYS A 200 4.79 -0.92 -7.71
C LYS A 200 4.60 0.55 -7.36
N ILE A 201 4.28 0.86 -6.09
CA ILE A 201 4.19 2.24 -5.60
C ILE A 201 5.60 2.83 -5.45
N ILE A 202 6.57 2.03 -5.03
CA ILE A 202 7.94 2.46 -4.69
C ILE A 202 8.83 2.59 -5.93
N ASP A 203 8.69 1.67 -6.89
CA ASP A 203 9.58 1.55 -8.05
C ASP A 203 9.30 2.57 -9.19
N LYS A 204 8.25 3.40 -9.08
CA LYS A 204 7.74 4.27 -10.18
C LYS A 204 7.81 5.76 -9.90
#